data_AF-A0A7K2N298-F1
#
_entry.id   AF-A0A7K2N298-F1
#
_cell.length_a   1.000
_cell.length_b   1.000
_cell.length_c   1.000
_cell.angle_alpha   90.00
_cell.angle_beta   90.00
_cell.angle_gamma   90.00
#
_symmetry.space_group_name_H-M   'P 1'
#
loop_
_entity.id
_entity.type
_entity.pdbx_description
1 polymer ?
#
loop_
_entity_poly.entity_id
_entity_poly.type
_entity_poly.pdbx_seq_one_letter_code
_entity_poly.pdbx_strand_id
1 'polypeptide(L)'
;GAERTWEKRLDDVRVRGGDDTLRRTFYSSLYRSFLAPNIGSDVDGRYTGWDQEIHRAKGFTYYQNWSLWDTYRTQSQLLALLAPREARDMAISVIKIDEESGWLPKWGYGTVETNIMTGDPVTPFLTNAYQQGL
;
A
#
# COMPACT_ATOMS: atom_id res chain seq x y z
N GLY A 1 10.06 -19.87 -4.87
CA GLY A 1 9.59 -19.47 -6.22
C GLY A 1 8.38 -18.57 -6.05
N ALA A 2 8.11 -17.70 -7.03
CA ALA A 2 7.05 -16.70 -6.93
C ALA A 2 5.65 -17.31 -6.68
N GLU A 3 5.35 -18.46 -7.29
CA GLU A 3 4.09 -19.20 -7.10
C GLU A 3 3.83 -19.53 -5.62
N ARG A 4 4.80 -20.15 -4.93
CA ARG A 4 4.67 -20.48 -3.50
C ARG A 4 4.47 -19.26 -2.60
N THR A 5 5.06 -18.11 -2.96
CA THR A 5 4.84 -16.87 -2.22
C THR A 5 3.39 -16.41 -2.34
N TRP A 6 2.82 -16.49 -3.55
CA TRP A 6 1.42 -16.16 -3.80
C TRP A 6 0.46 -17.16 -3.18
N GLU A 7 0.73 -18.46 -3.27
CA GLU A 7 -0.07 -19.49 -2.60
C GLU A 7 -0.17 -19.21 -1.10
N LYS A 8 0.96 -18.91 -0.45
CA LYS A 8 0.99 -18.58 0.97
C LYS A 8 0.17 -17.32 1.29
N ARG A 9 0.29 -16.27 0.47
CA ARG A 9 -0.46 -15.02 0.68
C ARG A 9 -1.96 -15.21 0.49
N LEU A 10 -2.37 -15.95 -0.54
CA LEU A 10 -3.78 -16.15 -0.84
C LEU A 10 -4.45 -17.09 0.19
N ASP A 11 -3.68 -17.93 0.89
CA ASP A 11 -4.19 -18.78 1.98
C ASP A 11 -4.55 -18.00 3.26
N ASP A 12 -4.20 -16.72 3.35
CA ASP A 12 -4.61 -15.84 4.47
C ASP A 12 -6.15 -15.72 4.58
N VAL A 13 -6.89 -15.96 3.49
CA VAL A 13 -8.36 -15.95 3.49
C VAL A 13 -8.91 -17.22 2.86
N ARG A 14 -9.68 -18.00 3.63
CA ARG A 14 -10.33 -19.23 3.16
C ARG A 14 -11.84 -19.05 3.03
N VAL A 15 -12.34 -19.19 1.81
CA VAL A 15 -13.77 -19.11 1.50
C VAL A 15 -14.42 -20.49 1.40
N ARG A 16 -15.67 -20.61 1.85
CA ARG A 16 -16.51 -21.82 1.71
C ARG A 16 -17.76 -21.50 0.91
N GLY A 17 -18.25 -22.46 0.11
CA GLY A 17 -19.38 -22.25 -0.81
C GLY A 17 -18.96 -21.63 -2.15
N GLY A 18 -19.94 -21.19 -2.94
CA GLY A 18 -19.74 -20.69 -4.30
C GLY A 18 -19.31 -21.76 -5.30
N ASP A 19 -19.60 -21.53 -6.58
CA ASP A 19 -19.07 -22.33 -7.68
C ASP A 19 -17.60 -21.98 -7.98
N ASP A 20 -16.97 -22.73 -8.88
CA ASP A 20 -15.58 -22.52 -9.27
C ASP A 20 -15.33 -21.12 -9.86
N THR A 21 -16.34 -20.55 -10.52
CA THR A 21 -16.27 -19.20 -11.11
C THR A 21 -16.19 -18.15 -10.02
N LEU A 22 -17.05 -18.22 -9.00
CA LEU A 22 -17.05 -17.30 -7.87
C LEU A 22 -15.75 -17.41 -7.06
N ARG A 23 -15.25 -18.61 -6.83
CA ARG A 23 -13.98 -18.83 -6.12
C ARG A 23 -12.80 -18.25 -6.90
N ARG A 24 -12.74 -18.48 -8.22
CA ARG A 24 -11.70 -17.90 -9.08
C ARG A 24 -11.75 -16.37 -9.04
N THR A 25 -12.94 -15.79 -9.16
CA THR A 25 -13.14 -14.32 -9.06
C THR A 25 -12.65 -13.79 -7.72
N PHE A 26 -13.01 -14.44 -6.61
CA PHE A 26 -12.58 -14.04 -5.27
C PHE A 26 -11.04 -14.00 -5.14
N TYR A 27 -10.35 -15.09 -5.44
CA TYR A 27 -8.88 -15.14 -5.32
C TYR A 27 -8.19 -14.22 -6.33
N SER A 28 -8.80 -13.98 -7.49
CA SER A 28 -8.28 -13.01 -8.46
C SER A 28 -8.40 -11.57 -7.94
N SER A 29 -9.47 -11.25 -7.23
CA SER A 29 -9.64 -9.94 -6.57
C SER A 29 -8.69 -9.78 -5.38
N LEU A 30 -8.54 -10.83 -4.55
CA LEU A 30 -7.60 -10.84 -3.43
C LEU A 30 -6.15 -10.67 -3.89
N TYR A 31 -5.76 -11.35 -4.98
CA TYR A 31 -4.46 -11.14 -5.61
C TYR A 31 -4.25 -9.66 -6.00
N ARG A 32 -5.24 -9.05 -6.67
CA ARG A 32 -5.17 -7.66 -7.12
C ARG A 32 -5.07 -6.66 -5.96
N SER A 33 -5.69 -6.94 -4.82
CA SER A 33 -5.60 -6.05 -3.65
C SER A 33 -4.22 -5.99 -3.02
N PHE A 34 -3.30 -6.92 -3.35
CA PHE A 34 -1.93 -6.92 -2.86
C PHE A 34 -0.90 -6.35 -3.85
N LEU A 35 -1.31 -5.91 -5.04
CA LEU A 35 -0.37 -5.44 -6.07
C LEU A 35 0.11 -4.01 -5.88
N ALA A 36 -0.69 -3.17 -5.22
CA ALA A 36 -0.40 -1.75 -5.01
C ALA A 36 -0.82 -1.30 -3.60
N PRO A 37 -0.14 -0.32 -2.99
CA PRO A 37 1.14 0.27 -3.43
C PRO A 37 2.26 -0.77 -3.42
N ASN A 38 3.34 -0.52 -4.14
CA ASN A 38 4.45 -1.47 -4.31
C ASN A 38 5.73 -1.01 -3.61
N ILE A 39 6.62 -1.96 -3.32
CA ILE A 39 7.92 -1.66 -2.69
C ILE A 39 8.70 -0.72 -3.60
N GLY A 40 9.10 0.43 -3.06
CA GLY A 40 9.94 1.42 -3.73
C GLY A 40 11.38 1.47 -3.24
N SER A 41 11.75 0.57 -2.34
CA SER A 41 13.10 0.44 -1.81
C SER A 41 13.85 -0.75 -2.41
N ASP A 42 15.16 -0.60 -2.51
CA ASP A 42 16.10 -1.67 -2.82
C ASP A 42 16.24 -2.64 -1.64
N VAL A 43 16.85 -3.81 -1.89
CA VAL A 43 17.10 -4.86 -0.88
C VAL A 43 17.95 -4.39 0.31
N ASP A 44 18.71 -3.32 0.14
CA ASP A 44 19.49 -2.70 1.23
C ASP A 44 18.75 -1.55 1.94
N GLY A 45 17.49 -1.32 1.58
CA GLY A 45 16.61 -0.30 2.15
C GLY A 45 16.79 1.10 1.56
N ARG A 46 17.67 1.31 0.56
CA ARG A 46 17.75 2.61 -0.13
C ARG A 46 16.51 2.85 -0.99
N TYR A 47 16.08 4.10 -1.07
CA TYR A 47 15.04 4.54 -2.00
C TYR A 47 15.31 5.98 -2.44
N THR A 48 14.80 6.37 -3.61
CA THR A 48 14.79 7.77 -4.04
C THR A 48 13.61 8.47 -3.38
N GLY A 49 13.90 9.49 -2.58
CA GLY A 49 12.90 10.30 -1.91
C GLY A 49 12.22 11.30 -2.84
N TRP A 50 11.18 11.95 -2.33
CA TRP A 50 10.42 12.93 -3.10
C TRP A 50 11.20 14.24 -3.32
N ASP A 51 12.21 14.50 -2.50
CA ASP A 51 13.23 15.53 -2.68
C ASP A 51 14.28 15.22 -3.76
N GLN A 52 14.16 14.07 -4.44
CA GLN A 52 15.12 13.53 -5.41
C GLN A 52 16.46 13.07 -4.82
N GLU A 53 16.58 13.01 -3.50
CA GLU A 53 17.77 12.51 -2.82
C GLU A 53 17.64 11.01 -2.49
N ILE A 54 18.76 10.37 -2.19
CA ILE A 54 18.77 8.97 -1.78
C ILE A 54 18.61 8.86 -0.26
N HIS A 55 17.52 8.24 0.16
CA HIS A 55 17.20 7.96 1.56
C HIS A 55 17.39 6.49 1.89
N ARG A 56 17.26 6.14 3.16
CA ARG A 56 17.31 4.73 3.62
C ARG A 56 16.21 4.45 4.63
N ALA A 57 15.33 3.52 4.30
CA ALA A 57 14.28 3.02 5.18
C ALA A 57 14.90 2.22 6.34
N LYS A 58 14.64 2.63 7.58
CA LYS A 58 15.16 2.00 8.80
C LYS A 58 14.00 1.51 9.64
N GLY A 59 13.84 0.19 9.74
CA GLY A 59 12.75 -0.42 10.54
C GLY A 59 11.37 -0.39 9.87
N PHE A 60 11.32 -0.15 8.57
CA PHE A 60 10.13 -0.25 7.72
C PHE A 60 10.54 -0.51 6.27
N THR A 61 9.61 -0.96 5.44
CA THR A 61 9.75 -1.06 3.98
C THR A 61 9.17 0.19 3.33
N TYR A 62 9.91 0.88 2.46
CA TYR A 62 9.36 2.03 1.74
C TYR A 62 8.46 1.55 0.59
N TYR A 63 7.24 2.12 0.52
CA TYR A 63 6.25 1.90 -0.53
C TYR A 63 6.08 3.15 -1.40
N GLN A 64 5.67 2.94 -2.65
CA GLN A 64 5.43 3.99 -3.64
C GLN A 64 4.25 3.64 -4.56
N ASN A 65 3.92 4.56 -5.47
CA ASN A 65 2.81 4.47 -6.42
C ASN A 65 1.44 4.46 -5.74
N TRP A 66 0.98 5.67 -5.41
CA TRP A 66 -0.17 5.93 -4.56
C TRP A 66 -1.40 6.32 -5.38
N SER A 67 -2.51 5.62 -5.18
CA SER A 67 -3.85 6.00 -5.68
C SER A 67 -4.79 6.29 -4.53
N LEU A 68 -4.38 7.17 -3.59
CA LEU A 68 -5.03 7.28 -2.29
C LEU A 68 -6.52 7.62 -2.41
N TRP A 69 -6.91 8.41 -3.43
CA TRP A 69 -8.31 8.73 -3.68
C TRP A 69 -9.17 7.48 -3.88
N ASP A 70 -8.69 6.43 -4.51
CA ASP A 70 -9.43 5.17 -4.66
C ASP A 70 -9.32 4.29 -3.42
N THR A 71 -8.10 4.16 -2.91
CA THR A 71 -7.72 3.08 -2.00
C THR A 71 -8.11 3.34 -0.55
N TYR A 72 -8.32 4.61 -0.15
CA TYR A 72 -8.73 4.95 1.22
C TYR A 72 -10.11 4.40 1.60
N ARG A 73 -10.97 4.07 0.62
CA ARG A 73 -12.36 3.64 0.89
C ARG A 73 -12.50 2.18 1.26
N THR A 74 -11.62 1.33 0.73
CA THR A 74 -11.77 -0.13 0.81
C THR A 74 -10.45 -0.86 1.01
N GLN A 75 -9.47 -0.62 0.13
CA GLN A 75 -8.23 -1.39 0.10
C GLN A 75 -7.39 -1.17 1.36
N SER A 76 -7.28 0.06 1.84
CA SER A 76 -6.50 0.37 3.05
C SER A 76 -6.99 -0.42 4.27
N GLN A 77 -8.30 -0.53 4.44
CA GLN A 77 -8.94 -1.29 5.51
C GLN A 77 -8.69 -2.79 5.36
N LEU A 78 -8.80 -3.31 4.14
CA LEU A 78 -8.51 -4.72 3.85
C LEU A 78 -7.05 -5.07 4.19
N LEU A 79 -6.11 -4.22 3.76
CA LEU A 79 -4.69 -4.41 4.02
C LEU A 79 -4.35 -4.32 5.51
N ALA A 80 -4.97 -3.43 6.26
CA ALA A 80 -4.74 -3.39 7.70
C ALA A 80 -5.21 -4.67 8.42
N LEU A 81 -6.27 -5.30 7.93
CA LEU A 81 -6.76 -6.57 8.48
C LEU A 81 -5.87 -7.76 8.12
N LEU A 82 -5.45 -7.85 6.85
CA LEU A 82 -4.75 -9.03 6.33
C LEU A 82 -3.22 -8.91 6.37
N ALA A 83 -2.72 -7.68 6.37
CA ALA A 83 -1.32 -7.32 6.14
C ALA A 83 -0.92 -6.11 7.01
N PRO A 84 -1.09 -6.18 8.35
CA PRO A 84 -0.95 -5.02 9.23
C PRO A 84 0.46 -4.41 9.24
N ARG A 85 1.50 -5.23 9.01
CA ARG A 85 2.88 -4.72 8.89
C ARG A 85 3.08 -3.93 7.61
N GLU A 86 2.58 -4.43 6.47
CA GLU A 86 2.61 -3.68 5.22
C GLU A 86 1.78 -2.41 5.31
N ALA A 87 0.58 -2.46 5.90
CA ALA A 87 -0.25 -1.27 6.10
C ALA A 87 0.43 -0.20 6.96
N ARG A 88 1.12 -0.62 8.04
CA ARG A 88 1.96 0.27 8.85
C ARG A 88 3.06 0.91 8.02
N ASP A 89 3.82 0.11 7.29
CA ASP A 89 4.97 0.57 6.51
C ASP A 89 4.52 1.50 5.35
N MET A 90 3.34 1.27 4.77
CA MET A 90 2.71 2.17 3.81
C MET A 90 2.38 3.53 4.43
N ALA A 91 1.79 3.58 5.63
CA ALA A 91 1.50 4.85 6.29
C ALA A 91 2.78 5.61 6.69
N ILE A 92 3.82 4.90 7.15
CA ILE A 92 5.13 5.51 7.41
C ILE A 92 5.72 6.09 6.13
N SER A 93 5.58 5.39 4.99
CA SER A 93 6.06 5.89 3.69
C SER A 93 5.36 7.19 3.29
N VAL A 94 4.05 7.29 3.52
CA VAL A 94 3.29 8.54 3.30
C VAL A 94 3.80 9.69 4.19
N ILE A 95 4.13 9.41 5.46
CA ILE A 95 4.72 10.41 6.37
C ILE A 95 6.11 10.86 5.88
N LYS A 96 6.92 9.94 5.34
CA LYS A 96 8.23 10.29 4.76
C LYS A 96 8.12 11.21 3.56
N ILE A 97 7.08 11.03 2.75
CA ILE A 97 6.83 11.93 1.62
C ILE A 97 6.56 13.36 2.09
N ASP A 98 5.83 13.54 3.19
CA ASP A 98 5.61 14.87 3.78
C ASP A 98 6.91 15.48 4.33
N GLU A 99 7.72 14.69 5.04
CA GLU A 99 9.03 15.14 5.54
C GLU A 99 9.99 15.55 4.41
N GLU A 100 9.97 14.85 3.28
CA GLU A 100 10.88 15.04 2.15
C GLU A 100 10.41 16.15 1.19
N SER A 101 9.11 16.22 0.90
CA SER A 101 8.56 17.14 -0.11
C SER A 101 7.82 18.36 0.44
N GLY A 102 7.46 18.34 1.73
CA GLY A 102 6.68 19.39 2.39
C GLY A 102 5.17 19.32 2.13
N TRP A 103 4.69 18.26 1.48
CA TRP A 103 3.26 17.96 1.35
C TRP A 103 2.98 16.46 1.34
N LEU A 104 1.73 16.09 1.61
CA LEU A 104 1.27 14.71 1.50
C LEU A 104 0.82 14.37 0.06
N PRO A 105 1.03 13.12 -0.39
CA PRO A 105 0.62 12.69 -1.71
C PRO A 105 -0.89 12.48 -1.78
N LYS A 106 -1.48 12.77 -2.93
CA LYS A 106 -2.85 12.39 -3.28
C LYS A 106 -2.84 11.27 -4.32
N TRP A 107 -2.05 11.47 -5.37
CA TRP A 107 -1.87 10.52 -6.45
C TRP A 107 -0.41 10.58 -6.92
N GLY A 108 0.43 9.79 -6.26
CA GLY A 108 1.87 9.79 -6.46
C GLY A 108 2.32 8.69 -7.42
N TYR A 109 3.15 9.02 -8.40
CA TYR A 109 3.82 8.05 -9.27
C TYR A 109 5.33 8.16 -9.08
N GLY A 110 5.96 7.13 -8.51
CA GLY A 110 7.31 7.21 -7.98
C GLY A 110 7.45 8.38 -6.98
N THR A 111 8.30 9.34 -7.32
CA THR A 111 8.63 10.52 -6.51
C THR A 111 7.91 11.79 -6.98
N VAL A 112 6.82 11.65 -7.74
CA VAL A 112 6.11 12.77 -8.37
C VAL A 112 4.63 12.76 -7.97
N GLU A 113 4.14 13.89 -7.48
CA GLU A 113 2.69 14.12 -7.34
C GLU A 113 2.08 14.50 -8.69
N THR A 114 1.07 13.75 -9.11
CA THR A 114 0.37 14.02 -10.38
C THR A 114 -0.77 15.03 -10.23
N ASN A 115 -1.19 15.31 -8.99
CA ASN A 115 -2.32 16.16 -8.65
C ASN A 115 -3.67 15.71 -9.23
N ILE A 116 -3.79 14.46 -9.66
CA ILE A 116 -5.03 13.90 -10.21
C ILE A 116 -6.04 13.61 -9.07
N MET A 117 -7.35 13.72 -9.39
CA MET A 117 -8.49 13.61 -8.47
C MET A 117 -8.71 14.81 -7.53
N THR A 118 -9.85 14.85 -6.83
CA THR A 118 -10.27 15.96 -5.95
C THR A 118 -10.23 15.59 -4.48
N GLY A 119 -10.22 16.61 -3.62
CA GLY A 119 -10.24 16.46 -2.17
C GLY A 119 -8.88 16.04 -1.60
N ASP A 120 -8.91 15.65 -0.32
CA ASP A 120 -7.74 15.32 0.48
C ASP A 120 -7.83 13.88 1.01
N PRO A 121 -7.57 12.85 0.16
CA PRO A 121 -7.78 11.46 0.53
C PRO A 121 -6.71 10.90 1.46
N VAL A 122 -5.60 11.61 1.67
CA VAL A 122 -4.55 11.19 2.60
C VAL A 122 -5.01 11.31 4.06
N THR A 123 -5.84 12.31 4.38
CA THR A 123 -6.41 12.50 5.72
C THR A 123 -7.22 11.28 6.19
N PRO A 124 -8.24 10.81 5.46
CA PRO A 124 -8.96 9.60 5.87
C PRO A 124 -8.10 8.34 5.80
N PHE A 125 -7.11 8.25 4.89
CA PHE A 125 -6.15 7.15 4.85
C PHE A 125 -5.35 7.06 6.16
N LEU A 126 -4.66 8.13 6.56
CA LEU A 126 -3.84 8.16 7.78
C LEU A 126 -4.69 8.02 9.05
N THR A 127 -5.89 8.61 9.07
CA THR A 127 -6.83 8.46 10.19
C THR A 127 -7.25 7.00 10.38
N ASN A 128 -7.55 6.30 9.28
CA ASN A 128 -7.92 4.89 9.30
C ASN A 128 -6.76 4.03 9.81
N ALA A 129 -5.56 4.32 9.31
CA ALA A 129 -4.34 3.64 9.66
C ALA A 129 -4.04 3.79 11.18
N TYR A 130 -4.15 5.01 11.73
CA TYR A 130 -4.03 5.28 13.18
C TYR A 130 -5.07 4.49 14.01
N GLN A 131 -6.34 4.47 13.59
CA GLN A 131 -7.39 3.72 14.29
C GLN A 131 -7.16 2.20 14.31
N GLN A 132 -6.38 1.68 13.36
CA GLN A 132 -6.09 0.26 13.21
C GLN A 132 -4.76 -0.16 13.87
N GLY A 133 -4.14 0.74 14.64
CA GLY A 133 -2.98 0.42 15.47
C GLY A 133 -1.63 0.73 14.83
N LEU A 134 -1.58 1.71 13.91
CA LEU A 134 -0.35 2.46 13.68
C LEU A 134 0.09 3.25 14.91
#